data_AF-A0A507CCK3-F1
#
_entry.id   AF-A0A507CCK3-F1
#
_cell.length_a   1.000
_cell.length_b   1.000
_cell.length_c   1.000
_cell.angle_alpha   90.00
_cell.angle_beta   90.00
_cell.angle_gamma   90.00
#
_symmetry.space_group_name_H-M   'P 1'
#
loop_
_entity.id
_entity.type
_entity.pdbx_description
1 polymer ?
#
loop_
_entity_poly.entity_id
_entity_poly.type
_entity_poly.pdbx_seq_one_letter_code
_entity_poly.pdbx_strand_id
1 'polypeptide(L)'
;MATSSFQISPLPSVDPDLDRFDRTAVLKAKEDFFREQLVRTEEIIVLRDKMRWCYRREGVNHLQNCRHLTTQYLDLLRAAKDGWIVPFRYPEQKAAAPSAEEGH
;
A
#
# COMPACT_ATOMS: atom_id res chain seq x y z
N MET A 1 17.04 -17.48 16.34
CA MET A 1 15.59 -17.62 16.08
C MET A 1 15.24 -16.70 14.93
N ALA A 2 14.71 -17.22 13.83
CA ALA A 2 14.31 -16.41 12.68
C ALA A 2 13.06 -15.61 13.06
N THR A 3 13.24 -14.34 13.43
CA THR A 3 12.12 -13.41 13.62
C THR A 3 11.58 -13.03 12.24
N SER A 4 10.54 -13.72 11.79
CA SER A 4 9.88 -13.41 10.51
C SER A 4 9.27 -12.01 10.59
N SER A 5 9.70 -11.10 9.71
CA SER A 5 9.01 -9.84 9.50
C SER A 5 7.64 -10.09 8.85
N PHE A 6 6.66 -9.26 9.21
CA PHE A 6 5.37 -9.24 8.55
C PHE A 6 5.51 -8.43 7.26
N GLN A 7 5.23 -9.06 6.12
CA GLN A 7 5.30 -8.43 4.82
C GLN A 7 4.06 -7.55 4.63
N ILE A 8 4.27 -6.28 4.32
CA ILE A 8 3.22 -5.29 4.05
C ILE A 8 3.36 -4.85 2.60
N SER A 9 2.24 -4.75 1.93
CA SER A 9 2.13 -4.35 0.54
C SER A 9 2.59 -2.89 0.35
N PRO A 10 3.23 -2.58 -0.78
CA PRO A 10 3.65 -1.23 -1.09
C PRO A 10 2.45 -0.28 -1.22
N LEU A 11 2.71 1.02 -1.23
CA LEU A 11 1.69 2.01 -1.59
C LEU A 11 1.18 1.74 -3.01
N PRO A 12 -0.14 1.79 -3.26
CA PRO A 12 -0.66 1.63 -4.60
C PRO A 12 -0.28 2.82 -5.48
N SER A 13 0.00 2.53 -6.75
CA SER A 13 0.32 3.51 -7.79
C SER A 13 -0.68 3.35 -8.94
N VAL A 14 -1.02 4.47 -9.57
CA VAL A 14 -1.84 4.46 -10.80
C VAL A 14 -0.95 4.13 -11.99
N ASP A 15 -1.46 3.32 -12.91
CA ASP A 15 -0.77 2.98 -14.16
C ASP A 15 -0.51 4.27 -14.98
N PRO A 16 0.75 4.55 -15.39
CA PRO A 16 1.06 5.72 -16.21
C PRO A 16 0.38 5.72 -17.58
N ASP A 17 0.02 4.55 -18.12
CA ASP A 17 -0.57 4.42 -19.46
C ASP A 17 -2.12 4.44 -19.44
N LEU A 18 -2.75 4.70 -18.28
CA LEU A 18 -4.20 4.82 -18.17
C LEU A 18 -4.74 6.00 -18.99
N ASP A 19 -5.62 5.70 -19.95
CA ASP A 19 -6.36 6.73 -20.67
C ASP A 19 -7.35 7.44 -19.72
N ARG A 20 -7.16 8.75 -19.56
CA ARG A 20 -8.01 9.61 -18.75
C ARG A 20 -9.40 9.83 -19.34
N PHE A 21 -9.54 9.72 -20.66
CA PHE A 21 -10.81 9.99 -21.35
C PHE A 21 -11.72 8.76 -21.39
N ASP A 22 -11.17 7.56 -21.28
CA ASP A 22 -11.95 6.34 -21.07
C ASP A 22 -12.51 6.28 -19.64
N ARG A 23 -13.80 6.62 -19.52
CA ARG A 23 -14.52 6.62 -18.25
C ARG A 23 -14.52 5.26 -17.58
N THR A 24 -14.56 4.17 -18.35
CA THR A 24 -14.64 2.81 -17.78
C THR A 24 -13.29 2.40 -17.20
N ALA A 25 -12.20 2.66 -17.93
CA ALA A 25 -10.84 2.42 -17.44
C ALA A 25 -10.54 3.25 -16.18
N VAL A 26 -10.91 4.53 -16.14
CA VAL A 26 -10.68 5.40 -14.97
C VAL A 26 -11.44 4.91 -13.73
N LEU A 27 -12.69 4.46 -13.89
CA LEU A 27 -13.48 3.95 -12.76
C LEU A 27 -12.83 2.68 -12.19
N LYS A 28 -12.43 1.75 -13.05
CA LYS A 28 -11.73 0.53 -12.63
C LYS A 28 -10.41 0.85 -11.92
N ALA A 29 -9.59 1.73 -12.49
CA ALA A 29 -8.32 2.14 -11.88
C ALA A 29 -8.51 2.77 -10.49
N LYS A 30 -9.59 3.55 -10.29
CA LYS A 30 -9.94 4.09 -8.98
C LYS A 30 -10.33 3.00 -8.00
N GLU A 31 -11.21 2.08 -8.40
CA GLU A 31 -11.66 0.97 -7.56
C GLU A 31 -10.47 0.11 -7.10
N ASP A 32 -9.57 -0.23 -8.02
CA ASP A 32 -8.37 -1.00 -7.72
C ASP A 32 -7.42 -0.23 -6.79
N PHE A 33 -7.17 1.06 -7.06
CA PHE A 33 -6.32 1.90 -6.21
C PHE A 33 -6.84 2.00 -4.76
N PHE A 34 -8.13 2.25 -4.58
CA PHE A 34 -8.72 2.35 -3.24
C PHE A 34 -8.81 0.99 -2.54
N ARG A 35 -9.01 -0.10 -3.28
CA ARG A 35 -8.96 -1.45 -2.73
C ARG A 35 -7.59 -1.76 -2.15
N GLU A 36 -6.52 -1.52 -2.90
CA GLU A 36 -5.15 -1.75 -2.43
C GLU A 36 -4.76 -0.82 -1.26
N GLN A 37 -5.26 0.44 -1.25
CA GLN A 37 -5.14 1.33 -0.08
C GLN A 37 -5.76 0.72 1.18
N LEU A 38 -6.95 0.12 1.05
CA LEU A 38 -7.66 -0.53 2.17
C LEU A 38 -6.93 -1.80 2.62
N VAL A 39 -6.50 -2.65 1.67
CA VAL A 39 -5.70 -3.86 1.97
C VAL A 39 -4.48 -3.51 2.80
N ARG A 40 -3.72 -2.48 2.39
CA ARG A 40 -2.55 -2.01 3.14
C ARG A 40 -2.88 -1.53 4.56
N THR A 41 -4.03 -0.88 4.73
CA THR A 41 -4.50 -0.43 6.04
C THR A 41 -4.83 -1.63 6.95
N GLU A 42 -5.52 -2.63 6.40
CA GLU A 42 -5.83 -3.88 7.11
C GLU A 42 -4.57 -4.68 7.45
N GLU A 43 -3.56 -4.71 6.58
CA GLU A 43 -2.26 -5.33 6.89
C GLU A 43 -1.58 -4.67 8.11
N ILE A 44 -1.64 -3.34 8.21
CA ILE A 44 -1.11 -2.62 9.39
C ILE A 44 -1.91 -2.97 10.66
N ILE A 45 -3.23 -3.10 10.54
CA ILE A 45 -4.10 -3.52 11.66
C ILE A 45 -3.76 -4.95 12.09
N VAL A 46 -3.56 -5.87 11.15
CA VAL A 46 -3.14 -7.25 11.40
C VAL A 46 -1.78 -7.29 12.10
N LEU A 47 -0.80 -6.48 11.67
CA LEU A 47 0.49 -6.38 12.36
C LEU A 47 0.31 -5.92 13.81
N ARG A 48 -0.50 -4.90 14.05
CA ARG A 48 -0.80 -4.40 15.40
C ARG A 48 -1.44 -5.47 16.27
N ASP A 49 -2.35 -6.26 15.71
CA ASP A 49 -3.02 -7.34 16.44
C ASP A 49 -2.09 -8.53 16.71
N LYS A 50 -1.19 -8.87 15.76
CA LYS A 50 -0.08 -9.82 15.99
C LYS A 50 0.84 -9.35 17.12
N MET A 51 1.18 -8.06 17.16
CA MET A 51 1.97 -7.48 18.24
C MET A 51 1.24 -7.60 19.58
N ARG A 52 -0.04 -7.21 19.66
CA ARG A 52 -0.87 -7.35 20.87
C ARG A 52 -0.96 -8.81 21.32
N TRP A 53 -1.08 -9.74 20.39
CA TRP A 53 -1.10 -11.16 20.69
C TRP A 53 0.25 -11.65 21.23
N CYS A 54 1.37 -11.24 20.62
CA CYS A 54 2.71 -11.56 21.12
C CYS A 54 2.92 -11.06 22.55
N TYR A 55 2.49 -9.82 22.85
CA TYR A 55 2.58 -9.25 24.19
C TYR A 55 1.78 -10.07 25.21
N ARG A 56 0.58 -10.54 24.85
CA ARG A 56 -0.23 -11.41 25.71
C ARG A 56 0.39 -12.80 25.90
N ARG A 57 1.04 -13.35 24.87
CA ARG A 57 1.63 -14.70 24.92
C ARG A 57 2.93 -14.75 25.71
N GLU A 58 3.82 -13.80 25.49
CA GLU A 58 5.19 -13.81 26.05
C GLU A 58 5.27 -13.26 27.49
N GLY A 59 4.23 -12.53 27.94
CA GLY A 59 4.16 -12.01 29.30
C GLY A 59 5.35 -11.10 29.64
N VAL A 60 6.14 -11.47 30.64
CA VAL A 60 7.32 -10.70 31.08
C VAL A 60 8.43 -10.61 30.01
N ASN A 61 8.50 -11.55 29.06
CA ASN A 61 9.56 -11.61 28.05
C ASN A 61 9.25 -10.85 26.75
N HIS A 62 8.10 -10.16 26.68
CA HIS A 62 7.66 -9.48 25.44
C HIS A 62 8.68 -8.46 24.90
N LEU A 63 9.48 -7.83 25.76
CA LEU A 63 10.50 -6.86 25.35
C LEU A 63 11.60 -7.47 24.46
N GLN A 64 11.95 -8.74 24.66
CA GLN A 64 12.94 -9.43 23.84
C GLN A 64 12.27 -10.10 22.64
N ASN A 65 11.20 -10.87 22.90
CA ASN A 65 10.61 -11.74 21.89
C ASN A 65 9.74 -10.98 20.88
N CYS A 66 9.03 -9.91 21.29
CA CYS A 66 8.15 -9.14 20.42
C CYS A 66 8.82 -7.90 19.79
N ARG A 67 10.10 -7.63 20.10
CA ARG A 67 10.83 -6.43 19.63
C ARG A 67 10.74 -6.22 18.12
N HIS A 68 10.86 -7.29 17.34
CA HIS A 68 10.82 -7.24 15.88
C HIS A 68 9.47 -6.72 15.34
N LEU A 69 8.35 -7.09 15.97
CA LEU A 69 7.02 -6.59 15.61
C LEU A 69 6.86 -5.12 15.99
N THR A 70 7.35 -4.74 17.16
CA THR A 70 7.32 -3.34 17.63
C THR A 70 8.16 -2.45 16.74
N THR A 71 9.37 -2.85 16.36
CA THR A 71 10.24 -2.09 15.44
C THR A 71 9.56 -1.90 14.09
N GLN A 72 9.00 -2.95 13.50
CA GLN A 72 8.25 -2.85 12.24
C GLN A 72 7.04 -1.92 12.37
N TYR A 73 6.26 -2.02 13.44
CA TYR A 73 5.12 -1.16 13.66
C TYR A 73 5.54 0.31 13.79
N LEU A 74 6.63 0.59 14.51
CA LEU A 74 7.17 1.94 14.63
C LEU A 74 7.67 2.50 13.29
N ASP A 75 8.30 1.68 12.46
CA ASP A 75 8.75 2.11 11.13
C ASP A 75 7.57 2.46 10.22
N LEU A 76 6.46 1.72 10.32
CA LEU A 76 5.22 2.05 9.61
C LEU A 76 4.54 3.30 10.15
N LEU A 77 4.56 3.52 11.48
CA LEU A 77 4.06 4.77 12.07
C LEU A 77 4.89 5.97 11.65
N ARG A 78 6.19 5.80 11.38
CA ARG A 78 7.02 6.87 10.83
C ARG A 78 6.65 7.14 9.37
N ALA A 79 6.55 6.10 8.55
CA ALA A 79 6.09 6.23 7.17
C ALA A 79 4.66 6.79 7.07
N ALA A 80 3.82 6.55 8.08
CA ALA A 80 2.49 7.12 8.21
C ALA A 80 2.46 8.65 8.27
N LYS A 81 3.49 9.24 8.88
CA LYS A 81 3.60 10.67 9.08
C LYS A 81 3.63 11.41 7.74
N ASP A 82 4.14 10.75 6.71
CA ASP A 82 4.18 11.25 5.34
C ASP A 82 2.85 10.98 4.58
N GLY A 83 1.92 10.24 5.21
CA GLY A 83 0.54 10.00 4.75
C GLY A 83 0.21 8.51 4.60
N TRP A 84 -0.80 8.02 5.32
CA TRP A 84 -1.38 6.67 5.09
C TRP A 84 -2.31 6.63 3.88
N ILE A 85 -3.05 7.71 3.67
CA ILE A 85 -4.03 7.85 2.60
C ILE A 85 -3.43 8.78 1.56
N VAL A 86 -3.18 8.24 0.38
CA VAL A 86 -2.69 9.00 -0.77
C VAL A 86 -3.89 9.34 -1.66
N PRO A 87 -4.02 10.59 -2.11
CA PRO A 87 -5.09 10.92 -3.04
C PRO A 87 -4.84 10.22 -4.37
N PHE A 88 -5.91 9.74 -5.00
CA PHE A 88 -5.84 9.25 -6.38
C PHE A 88 -5.42 10.41 -7.29
N ARG A 89 -4.31 10.24 -8.02
CA ARG A 89 -3.80 11.20 -8.99
C ARG A 89 -3.95 10.63 -10.40
N TYR A 90 -4.45 11.45 -11.32
CA TYR A 90 -4.46 11.07 -12.74
C TYR A 90 -3.03 11.05 -13.27
N PRO A 91 -2.66 10.08 -14.12
CA PRO A 91 -1.36 10.09 -14.78
C PRO A 91 -1.27 11.28 -15.74
N GLU A 92 -0.05 11.80 -15.91
CA GLU A 92 0.22 12.79 -16.95
C GLU A 92 0.23 12.07 -18.30
N GLN A 93 -0.69 12.43 -19.20
CA GLN A 93 -0.75 11.83 -20.53
C GLN A 93 0.54 12.16 -21.28
N LYS A 94 1.26 11.14 -21.76
CA LYS A 94 2.26 11.34 -22.81
C LYS A 94 1.55 12.02 -23.98
N ALA A 95 2.11 13.14 -24.45
CA ALA A 95 1.62 13.82 -25.65
C ALA A 95 1.40 12.77 -26.74
N ALA A 96 0.18 12.73 -27.29
CA ALA A 96 -0.16 11.80 -28.35
C ALA A 96 0.92 11.84 -29.43
N ALA A 97 1.59 10.72 -29.67
CA ALA A 97 2.31 10.56 -30.92
C ALA A 97 1.28 10.78 -32.04
N PRO A 98 1.57 11.59 -33.07
CA PRO A 98 0.63 11.82 -34.15
C PRO A 98 0.26 10.46 -34.73
N SER A 99 -1.03 10.15 -34.72
CA SER A 99 -1.59 8.97 -35.37
C SER A 99 -1.11 8.99 -36.82
N ALA A 100 -0.24 8.04 -37.17
CA ALA A 100 0.07 7.76 -38.57
C ALA A 100 -1.26 7.40 -39.25
N GLU A 101 -1.69 8.27 -40.16
CA GLU A 101 -2.70 7.97 -41.15
C GLU A 101 -2.20 6.76 -41.96
N GLU A 102 -2.74 5.58 -41.69
CA GLU A 102 -2.67 4.45 -42.63
C GLU A 102 -3.90 4.52 -43.52
N GLY A 103 -3.66 4.96 -44.76
CA GLY A 103 -4.70 5.31 -45.72
C GLY A 103 -5.43 4.13 -46.36
N HIS A 104 -6.57 4.49 -46.95
CA HIS A 104 -7.08 3.95 -48.21
C HIS A 104 -7.81 5.05 -48.98
#